data_AF-A0A4Q6US98-F1
#
_entry.id   AF-A0A4Q6US98-F1
#
_cell.length_a   1.000
_cell.length_b   1.000
_cell.length_c   1.000
_cell.angle_alpha   90.00
_cell.angle_beta   90.00
_cell.angle_gamma   90.00
#
_symmetry.space_group_name_H-M   'P 1'
#
loop_
_entity.id
_entity.type
_entity.pdbx_description
1 polymer ?
#
loop_
_entity_poly.entity_id
_entity_poly.type
_entity_poly.pdbx_seq_one_letter_code
_entity_poly.pdbx_strand_id
1 'polypeptide(L)'
;MGGRDLDPSDHTKKDVKDVLRLLVAEGWTIKAGGHWGTLQCPCDETCLTIPVPGSPKSPSTAARRIMQAARRCPLPEDDPRRTVRPVVN
;
A
#
# COMPACT_ATOMS: atom_id res chain seq x y z
N MET A 1 -14.71 -14.99 4.85
CA MET A 1 -15.28 -13.67 5.22
C MET A 1 -14.50 -12.62 4.45
N GLY A 2 -15.13 -11.98 3.47
CA GLY A 2 -14.45 -11.22 2.41
C GLY A 2 -13.58 -10.10 2.96
N GLY A 3 -12.31 -10.06 2.51
CA GLY A 3 -11.43 -8.93 2.76
C GLY A 3 -12.06 -7.71 2.12
N ARG A 4 -12.62 -6.85 2.95
CA ARG A 4 -13.29 -5.62 2.53
C ARG A 4 -12.23 -4.74 1.88
N ASP A 5 -12.38 -4.46 0.61
CA ASP A 5 -11.72 -3.34 -0.04
C ASP A 5 -12.03 -2.07 0.79
N LEU A 6 -10.97 -1.34 1.15
CA LEU A 6 -11.11 -0.09 1.89
C LEU A 6 -11.16 1.05 0.90
N ASP A 7 -12.12 1.94 1.08
CA ASP A 7 -12.16 3.14 0.28
C ASP A 7 -11.11 4.13 0.80
N PRO A 8 -10.33 4.80 -0.07
CA PRO A 8 -9.42 5.87 0.35
C PRO A 8 -10.14 6.97 1.14
N SER A 9 -11.45 7.11 0.97
CA SER A 9 -12.30 8.07 1.67
C SER A 9 -12.55 7.74 3.15
N ASP A 10 -12.27 6.51 3.58
CA ASP A 10 -12.45 6.07 4.97
C ASP A 10 -11.36 6.64 5.91
N HIS A 11 -10.21 7.03 5.36
CA HIS A 11 -9.11 7.55 6.17
C HIS A 11 -9.42 8.96 6.73
N THR A 12 -9.24 9.18 8.03
CA THR A 12 -9.54 10.48 8.69
C THR A 12 -8.69 11.64 8.17
N LYS A 13 -7.49 11.37 7.64
CA LYS A 13 -6.49 12.38 7.28
C LYS A 13 -6.43 12.66 5.78
N LYS A 14 -6.71 13.90 5.37
CA LYS A 14 -6.78 14.34 3.96
C LYS A 14 -5.51 14.05 3.15
N ASP A 15 -4.31 14.29 3.69
CA ASP A 15 -3.05 13.99 2.97
C ASP A 15 -2.94 12.52 2.56
N VAL A 16 -3.34 11.61 3.45
CA VAL A 16 -3.31 10.17 3.18
C VAL A 16 -4.39 9.80 2.19
N LYS A 17 -5.60 10.39 2.30
CA LYS A 17 -6.70 10.19 1.33
C LYS A 17 -6.29 10.54 -0.09
N ASP A 18 -5.60 11.66 -0.27
CA ASP A 18 -5.17 12.15 -1.59
C ASP A 18 -4.19 11.18 -2.25
N VAL A 19 -3.19 10.73 -1.49
CA VAL A 19 -2.24 9.71 -1.96
C VAL A 19 -2.93 8.39 -2.25
N LEU A 20 -3.82 7.92 -1.36
CA LEU A 20 -4.53 6.66 -1.58
C LEU A 20 -5.41 6.73 -2.84
N ARG A 21 -6.07 7.87 -3.12
CA ARG A 21 -6.84 8.07 -4.34
C ARG A 21 -5.97 7.99 -5.60
N LEU A 22 -4.80 8.63 -5.59
CA LEU A 22 -3.87 8.56 -6.72
C LEU A 22 -3.42 7.12 -6.96
N LEU A 23 -3.06 6.40 -5.89
CA LEU A 23 -2.63 5.01 -6.00
C LEU A 23 -3.74 4.07 -6.49
N VAL A 24 -4.96 4.22 -5.99
CA VAL A 24 -6.10 3.45 -6.50
C VAL A 24 -6.37 3.75 -7.98
N ALA A 25 -6.22 5.01 -8.40
CA ALA A 25 -6.31 5.39 -9.82
C ALA A 25 -5.17 4.79 -10.66
N GLU A 26 -3.99 4.58 -10.08
CA GLU A 26 -2.87 3.84 -10.68
C GLU A 26 -3.09 2.31 -10.68
N GLY A 27 -4.20 1.82 -10.12
CA GLY A 27 -4.56 0.39 -10.08
C GLY A 27 -4.18 -0.32 -8.78
N TRP A 28 -3.71 0.40 -7.76
CA TRP A 28 -3.44 -0.20 -6.45
C TRP A 28 -4.75 -0.58 -5.74
N THR A 29 -4.73 -1.72 -5.06
CA THR A 29 -5.90 -2.22 -4.31
C THR A 29 -5.67 -2.02 -2.81
N ILE A 30 -6.62 -1.42 -2.11
CA ILE A 30 -6.53 -1.27 -0.65
C ILE A 30 -7.32 -2.42 -0.01
N LYS A 31 -6.68 -3.22 0.83
CA LYS A 31 -7.35 -4.25 1.63
C LYS A 31 -7.41 -3.86 3.10
N ALA A 32 -8.57 -4.03 3.72
CA ALA A 32 -8.71 -3.97 5.17
C ALA A 32 -7.85 -5.05 5.84
N GLY A 33 -6.96 -4.66 6.74
CA GLY A 33 -6.08 -5.57 7.47
C GLY A 33 -5.12 -4.84 8.40
N GLY A 34 -4.90 -5.38 9.60
CA GLY A 34 -4.00 -4.80 10.60
C GLY A 34 -4.54 -3.50 11.24
N HIS A 35 -3.72 -2.44 11.26
CA HIS A 35 -4.00 -1.17 11.96
C HIS A 35 -5.04 -0.25 11.28
N TRP A 36 -5.19 -0.33 9.96
CA TRP A 36 -6.27 0.32 9.20
C TRP A 36 -6.46 -0.45 7.89
N GLY A 37 -5.42 -0.48 7.06
CA GLY A 37 -5.43 -1.20 5.79
C GLY A 37 -4.04 -1.40 5.22
N THR A 38 -3.96 -2.19 4.15
CA THR A 38 -2.73 -2.46 3.42
C THR A 38 -2.98 -2.22 1.94
N LEU A 39 -2.11 -1.43 1.30
CA LEU A 39 -2.08 -1.26 -0.14
C LEU A 39 -1.38 -2.45 -0.78
N GLN A 40 -2.06 -3.10 -1.71
CA GLN A 40 -1.54 -4.13 -2.59
C GLN A 40 -1.24 -3.54 -3.95
N CYS A 41 -0.02 -3.80 -4.41
CA CYS A 41 0.43 -3.44 -5.74
C CYS A 41 -0.26 -4.32 -6.80
N PRO A 42 -0.61 -3.76 -7.98
CA PRO A 42 -1.24 -4.52 -9.06
C PRO A 42 -0.28 -5.41 -9.87
N CYS A 43 1.04 -5.38 -9.61
CA CYS A 43 1.98 -6.25 -10.32
C CYS A 43 1.97 -7.69 -9.78
N ASP A 44 2.14 -8.67 -10.68
CA ASP A 44 2.04 -10.12 -10.48
C ASP A 44 2.41 -10.62 -9.08
N GLU A 45 1.42 -11.21 -8.41
CA GLU A 45 1.32 -12.14 -7.25
C GLU A 45 2.34 -12.11 -6.07
N THR A 46 3.44 -11.36 -6.18
CA THR A 46 4.59 -11.28 -5.25
C THR A 46 5.04 -9.84 -5.02
N CYS A 47 4.23 -8.86 -5.41
CA CYS A 47 4.59 -7.46 -5.27
C CYS A 47 4.43 -6.90 -3.85
N LEU A 48 5.09 -5.74 -3.66
CA LEU A 48 5.17 -5.00 -2.41
C LEU A 48 3.79 -4.72 -1.80
N THR A 49 3.62 -5.06 -0.53
CA THR A 49 2.48 -4.62 0.28
C THR A 49 2.90 -3.45 1.17
N ILE A 50 2.15 -2.35 1.12
CA ILE A 50 2.44 -1.14 1.90
C ILE A 50 1.39 -1.04 3.02
N PRO A 51 1.76 -1.24 4.29
CA PRO A 51 0.83 -1.04 5.39
C PRO A 51 0.51 0.45 5.56
N VAL A 52 -0.77 0.77 5.67
CA VAL A 52 -1.26 2.12 5.88
C VAL A 52 -1.58 2.29 7.38
N PRO A 53 -0.89 3.20 8.09
CA PRO A 53 -1.16 3.46 9.49
C PRO A 53 -2.45 4.26 9.65
N GLY A 54 -3.38 3.83 10.52
CA GLY A 54 -4.63 4.55 10.77
C GLY A 54 -4.47 5.88 11.53
N SER A 55 -3.48 5.96 12.43
CA SER A 55 -3.25 7.14 13.27
C SER A 55 -1.78 7.59 13.27
N PRO A 56 -1.24 8.08 12.14
CA PRO A 56 0.11 8.61 12.09
C PRO A 56 0.20 9.93 12.86
N LYS A 57 1.26 10.09 13.66
CA LYS A 57 1.59 11.36 14.35
C LYS A 57 1.78 12.52 13.36
N SER A 58 2.18 12.21 12.13
CA SER A 58 2.34 13.17 11.02
C SER A 58 1.74 12.59 9.73
N PRO A 59 0.52 13.01 9.33
CA PRO A 59 -0.18 12.44 8.17
C PRO A 59 0.56 12.73 6.85
N SER A 60 1.12 13.92 6.67
CA SER A 60 1.86 14.28 5.45
C SER A 60 3.13 13.46 5.27
N THR A 61 3.85 13.14 6.36
CA THR A 61 5.03 12.26 6.30
C THR A 61 4.64 10.83 5.95
N ALA A 62 3.55 10.32 6.54
CA ALA A 62 3.02 8.99 6.21
C ALA A 62 2.60 8.91 4.73
N ALA A 63 1.84 9.90 4.26
CA ALA A 63 1.41 10.02 2.87
C ALA A 63 2.61 10.03 1.90
N ARG A 64 3.63 10.84 2.19
CA ARG A 64 4.84 10.91 1.37
C ARG A 64 5.63 9.60 1.35
N ARG A 65 5.71 8.89 2.49
CA ARG A 65 6.33 7.57 2.55
C ARG A 65 5.58 6.54 1.70
N ILE A 66 4.26 6.51 1.79
CA ILE A 66 3.41 5.62 1.00
C ILE A 66 3.60 5.89 -0.50
N MET A 67 3.52 7.17 -0.91
CA MET A 67 3.71 7.56 -2.30
C MET A 67 5.12 7.21 -2.80
N GLN A 68 6.16 7.45 -2.00
CA GLN A 68 7.53 7.06 -2.39
C GLN A 68 7.71 5.55 -2.50
N ALA A 69 7.11 4.77 -1.61
CA ALA A 69 7.14 3.31 -1.67
C ALA A 69 6.41 2.79 -2.92
N ALA A 70 5.25 3.37 -3.25
CA ALA A 70 4.51 3.02 -4.45
C ALA A 70 5.27 3.40 -5.74
N ARG A 71 5.89 4.59 -5.78
CA ARG A 71 6.74 5.03 -6.90
C ARG A 71 8.00 4.20 -7.12
N ARG A 72 8.40 3.37 -6.15
CA ARG A 72 9.52 2.41 -6.33
C ARG A 72 9.10 1.17 -7.11
N CYS A 73 7.82 1.01 -7.43
CA CYS A 73 7.37 0.00 -8.37
C CYS A 73 7.49 0.53 -9.81
N PRO A 74 7.88 -0.28 -10.82
CA PRO A 74 8.19 -1.71 -10.75
C PRO A 74 9.55 -1.99 -10.09
N LEU A 75 9.54 -2.86 -9.08
CA LEU A 75 10.78 -3.36 -8.48
C LEU A 75 11.38 -4.42 -9.43
N PRO A 76 12.70 -4.40 -9.71
CA PRO A 76 13.34 -5.45 -10.47
C PRO A 76 13.16 -6.81 -9.77
N GLU A 77 13.22 -7.90 -10.53
CA GLU A 77 12.85 -9.23 -10.06
C GLU A 77 13.62 -9.70 -8.81
N ASP A 78 14.83 -9.17 -8.65
CA ASP A 78 15.82 -9.48 -7.61
C ASP A 78 15.79 -8.51 -6.40
N ASP A 79 14.89 -7.52 -6.37
CA ASP A 79 14.87 -6.56 -5.25
C ASP A 79 14.36 -7.24 -3.97
N PRO A 80 15.09 -7.19 -2.84
CA PRO A 80 14.70 -7.83 -1.58
C PRO A 80 13.43 -7.21 -0.95
N ARG A 81 12.90 -6.12 -1.50
CA ARG A 81 11.60 -5.54 -1.13
C ARG A 81 10.44 -6.17 -1.91
N ARG A 82 10.71 -6.87 -3.01
CA ARG A 82 9.79 -7.83 -3.58
C ARG A 82 9.65 -8.90 -2.50
N THR A 83 8.46 -9.07 -1.96
CA THR A 83 8.21 -10.10 -0.94
C THR A 83 8.20 -11.46 -1.62
N VAL A 84 9.35 -11.89 -2.15
CA VAL A 84 9.61 -13.28 -2.46
C VAL A 84 9.63 -13.97 -1.11
N ARG A 85 8.53 -14.63 -0.74
CA ARG A 85 8.66 -15.76 0.18
C ARG A 85 9.69 -16.68 -0.51
N PRO A 86 10.86 -16.96 0.06
CA PRO A 86 11.75 -17.92 -0.56
C PRO A 86 10.97 -19.22 -0.70
N VAL A 87 10.73 -19.64 -1.94
CA VAL A 87 10.39 -21.03 -2.23
C VAL A 87 11.66 -21.79 -1.83
N VAL A 88 11.64 -22.35 -0.63
CA VAL A 88 12.68 -23.26 -0.17
C VAL A 88 12.61 -24.48 -1.09
N ASN A 89 13.70 -24.74 -1.80
CA ASN A 89 13.91 -25.97 -2.57
C ASN A 89 14.71 -26.93 -1.69
#